data_AF-A0A7Z9DYP9-F1
#
_entry.id   AF-A0A7Z9DYP9-F1
#
_cell.length_a   1.000
_cell.length_b   1.000
_cell.length_c   1.000
_cell.angle_alpha   90.00
_cell.angle_beta   90.00
_cell.angle_gamma   90.00
#
_symmetry.space_group_name_H-M   'P 1'
#
loop_
_entity.id
_entity.type
_entity.pdbx_description
1 polymer ?
#
loop_
_entity_poly.entity_id
_entity_poly.type
_entity_poly.pdbx_seq_one_letter_code
_entity_poly.pdbx_strand_id
1 'polypeptide(L)'
;MNKLINILNVFKPSKPLDWRTFLLISLTIWIASIFGTTDENVRNDLAILSWLALTIGVGLRTSQPPFIFGGIPLSPWTTSLLLCLMIYQKTEITRPYFALKSWPLLAVCLLFILEFIRDKFKIQSPPPLVRMEFIIILLIHINIYCFIEFAVRVENWLERVPEVIPRREIFKPDSAKIDQEFQSYFVRGIDRG
;
A
#
# COMPACT_ATOMS: atom_id res chain seq x y z
N MET A 1 18.14 22.10 -19.17
CA MET A 1 17.05 23.10 -19.00
C MET A 1 15.71 22.68 -19.63
N ASN A 2 15.68 22.21 -20.89
CA ASN A 2 14.42 21.91 -21.60
C ASN A 2 13.53 20.81 -20.95
N LYS A 3 14.12 19.84 -20.25
CA LYS A 3 13.35 18.85 -19.47
C LYS A 3 12.55 19.47 -18.33
N LEU A 4 13.12 20.42 -17.59
CA LEU A 4 12.46 21.10 -16.46
C LEU A 4 11.26 21.92 -16.95
N ILE A 5 11.41 22.60 -18.09
CA ILE A 5 10.35 23.42 -18.70
C ILE A 5 9.20 22.52 -19.19
N ASN A 6 9.51 21.32 -19.71
CA ASN A 6 8.49 20.34 -20.09
C ASN A 6 7.72 19.77 -18.88
N ILE A 7 8.41 19.50 -17.76
CA ILE A 7 7.76 19.02 -16.53
C ILE A 7 6.84 20.11 -15.94
N LEU A 8 7.27 21.38 -15.98
CA LEU A 8 6.46 22.53 -15.55
C LEU A 8 5.21 22.73 -16.40
N ASN A 9 5.28 22.52 -17.72
CA ASN A 9 4.12 22.59 -18.60
C ASN A 9 3.10 21.46 -18.35
N VAL A 10 3.57 20.27 -17.95
CA VAL A 10 2.69 19.16 -17.54
C VAL A 10 2.00 19.45 -16.20
N PHE A 11 2.63 20.24 -15.33
CA PHE A 11 2.09 20.59 -14.01
C PHE A 11 1.12 21.78 -14.02
N LYS A 12 0.96 22.49 -15.13
CA LYS A 12 0.03 23.63 -15.21
C LYS A 12 -1.40 23.13 -14.96
N PRO A 13 -2.08 23.60 -13.89
CA PRO A 13 -3.45 23.20 -13.61
C PRO A 13 -4.37 23.81 -14.68
N SER A 14 -5.16 22.98 -15.35
CA SER A 14 -6.17 23.47 -16.31
C SER A 14 -7.35 24.14 -15.60
N LYS A 15 -7.55 23.84 -14.31
CA LYS A 15 -8.65 24.32 -13.46
C LYS A 15 -8.16 24.57 -12.03
N PRO A 16 -8.68 25.58 -11.32
CA PRO A 16 -8.24 25.91 -9.95
C PRO A 16 -8.54 24.81 -8.91
N LEU A 17 -9.53 23.94 -9.17
CA LEU A 17 -9.92 22.80 -8.33
C LEU A 17 -9.47 21.45 -8.91
N ASP A 18 -8.31 21.42 -9.57
CA ASP A 18 -7.74 20.18 -10.08
C ASP A 18 -6.83 19.50 -9.04
N TRP A 19 -6.66 18.18 -9.13
CA TRP A 19 -5.83 17.38 -8.21
C TRP A 19 -4.38 17.89 -8.15
N ARG A 20 -3.90 18.47 -9.26
CA ARG A 20 -2.57 19.09 -9.39
C ARG A 20 -2.38 20.26 -8.42
N THR A 21 -3.42 21.07 -8.20
CA THR A 21 -3.35 22.23 -7.31
C THR A 21 -3.13 21.77 -5.86
N PHE A 22 -3.87 20.75 -5.42
CA PHE A 22 -3.71 20.19 -4.07
C PHE A 22 -2.32 19.57 -3.86
N LEU A 23 -1.78 18.88 -4.87
CA LEU A 23 -0.41 18.36 -4.79
C LEU A 23 0.65 19.47 -4.75
N LEU A 24 0.47 20.53 -5.53
CA LEU A 24 1.39 21.68 -5.50
C LEU A 24 1.33 22.39 -4.15
N ILE A 25 0.12 22.64 -3.61
CA ILE A 25 -0.07 23.25 -2.28
C ILE A 25 0.56 22.38 -1.20
N SER A 26 0.34 21.06 -1.25
CA SER A 26 0.97 20.13 -0.32
C SER A 26 2.49 20.24 -0.36
N LEU A 27 3.08 20.21 -1.57
CA LEU A 27 4.52 20.29 -1.75
C LEU A 27 5.10 21.63 -1.26
N THR A 28 4.42 22.75 -1.55
CA THR A 28 4.89 24.07 -1.09
C THR A 28 4.82 24.19 0.42
N ILE A 29 3.75 23.71 1.06
CA ILE A 29 3.63 23.70 2.53
C ILE A 29 4.67 22.77 3.15
N TRP A 30 4.96 21.62 2.53
CA TRP A 30 5.99 20.71 3.01
C TRP A 30 7.40 21.33 2.97
N ILE A 31 7.74 21.99 1.86
CA ILE A 31 9.01 22.72 1.72
C ILE A 31 9.06 23.85 2.75
N ALA A 32 7.96 24.59 2.93
CA ALA A 32 7.87 25.63 3.94
C ALA A 32 8.02 25.10 5.37
N SER A 33 7.53 23.88 5.66
CA SER A 33 7.74 23.21 6.95
C SER A 33 9.23 22.97 7.21
N ILE A 34 9.98 22.49 6.22
CA ILE A 34 11.41 22.16 6.37
C ILE A 34 12.28 23.42 6.50
N PHE A 35 12.01 24.45 5.68
CA PHE A 35 12.88 25.63 5.58
C PHE A 35 12.39 26.86 6.34
N GLY A 36 11.09 26.98 6.58
CA GLY A 36 10.45 28.23 6.99
C GLY A 36 10.35 28.45 8.49
N THR A 37 10.55 27.41 9.32
CA THR A 37 10.39 27.53 10.78
C THR A 37 11.38 26.66 11.54
N THR A 38 11.97 27.23 12.59
CA THR A 38 12.82 26.52 13.56
C THR A 38 12.02 25.98 14.76
N ASP A 39 10.77 26.40 14.93
CA ASP A 39 9.87 25.88 15.96
C ASP A 39 9.31 24.52 15.54
N GLU A 40 9.55 23.50 16.36
CA GLU A 40 9.16 22.12 16.09
C GLU A 40 7.65 21.91 16.05
N ASN A 41 6.89 22.65 16.86
CA ASN A 41 5.43 22.53 16.91
C ASN A 41 4.81 23.03 15.60
N VAL A 42 5.21 24.23 15.18
CA VAL A 42 4.76 24.85 13.93
C VAL A 42 5.20 24.00 12.74
N ARG A 43 6.43 23.45 12.77
CA ARG A 43 6.94 22.55 11.74
C ARG A 43 6.04 21.32 11.58
N ASN A 44 5.67 20.68 12.70
CA ASN A 44 4.85 19.49 12.70
C ASN A 44 3.41 19.76 12.21
N ASP A 45 2.80 20.87 12.64
CA ASP A 45 1.47 21.27 12.18
C ASP A 45 1.44 21.54 10.67
N LEU A 46 2.47 22.22 10.13
CA LEU A 46 2.60 22.42 8.69
C LEU A 46 2.82 21.09 7.94
N ALA A 47 3.60 20.17 8.51
CA ALA A 47 3.83 18.85 7.91
C ALA A 47 2.52 18.04 7.84
N ILE A 48 1.71 18.08 8.90
CA ILE A 48 0.38 17.45 8.93
C ILE A 48 -0.54 18.08 7.89
N LEU A 49 -0.58 19.42 7.83
CA LEU A 49 -1.42 20.13 6.87
C LEU A 49 -1.02 19.81 5.42
N SER A 50 0.29 19.75 5.16
CA SER A 50 0.82 19.30 3.87
C SER A 50 0.39 17.87 3.55
N TRP A 51 0.47 16.95 4.53
CA TRP A 51 0.07 15.55 4.35
C TRP A 51 -1.43 15.39 4.08
N LEU A 52 -2.27 16.19 4.75
CA LEU A 52 -3.71 16.23 4.49
C LEU A 52 -4.00 16.73 3.07
N ALA A 53 -3.35 17.82 2.65
CA ALA A 53 -3.47 18.33 1.28
C ALA A 53 -2.99 17.29 0.24
N LEU A 54 -1.93 16.54 0.55
CA LEU A 54 -1.45 15.43 -0.28
C LEU A 54 -2.50 14.35 -0.41
N THR A 55 -3.09 13.93 0.71
CA THR A 55 -4.10 12.88 0.77
C THR A 55 -5.32 13.25 -0.08
N ILE A 56 -5.78 14.50 0.00
CA ILE A 56 -6.87 15.01 -0.83
C ILE A 56 -6.48 15.04 -2.30
N GLY A 57 -5.28 15.54 -2.64
CA GLY A 57 -4.80 15.61 -4.02
C GLY A 57 -4.68 14.23 -4.66
N VAL A 58 -4.10 13.25 -3.94
CA VAL A 58 -4.03 11.86 -4.39
C VAL A 58 -5.42 11.27 -4.53
N GLY A 59 -6.30 11.48 -3.55
CA GLY A 59 -7.69 11.01 -3.59
C GLY A 59 -8.46 11.53 -4.79
N LEU A 60 -8.33 12.81 -5.13
CA LEU A 60 -8.96 13.37 -6.32
C LEU A 60 -8.36 12.79 -7.61
N ARG A 61 -7.05 12.55 -7.64
CA ARG A 61 -6.38 11.95 -8.81
C ARG A 61 -6.88 10.53 -9.07
N THR A 62 -7.02 9.73 -8.01
CA THR A 62 -7.41 8.32 -8.07
C THR A 62 -8.93 8.12 -8.18
N SER A 63 -9.71 9.20 -8.04
CA SER A 63 -11.14 9.23 -8.40
C SER A 63 -11.38 9.42 -9.91
N GLN A 64 -10.35 9.79 -10.67
CA GLN A 64 -10.45 10.01 -12.12
C GLN A 64 -9.85 8.82 -12.89
N PRO A 65 -10.32 8.51 -14.12
CA PRO A 65 -9.68 7.52 -14.98
C PRO A 65 -8.18 7.86 -15.18
N PRO A 66 -7.30 6.85 -15.33
CA PRO A 66 -7.55 5.41 -15.50
C PRO A 66 -7.68 4.60 -14.20
N PHE A 67 -7.77 5.25 -13.03
CA PHE A 67 -7.70 4.57 -11.72
C PHE A 67 -9.05 4.02 -11.22
N ILE A 68 -9.97 3.75 -12.14
CA ILE A 68 -11.27 3.16 -11.85
C ILE A 68 -11.22 1.74 -12.41
N PHE A 69 -11.16 0.75 -11.51
CA PHE A 69 -11.13 -0.67 -11.90
C PHE A 69 -12.52 -1.28 -11.67
N GLY A 70 -13.14 -1.78 -12.74
CA GLY A 70 -14.44 -2.47 -12.64
C GLY A 70 -15.58 -1.63 -12.06
N GLY A 71 -15.56 -0.31 -12.24
CA GLY A 71 -16.56 0.61 -11.69
C GLY A 71 -16.24 1.13 -10.27
N ILE A 72 -15.25 0.54 -9.60
CA ILE A 72 -14.85 0.92 -8.24
C ILE A 72 -13.66 1.90 -8.32
N PRO A 73 -13.76 3.11 -7.75
CA PRO A 73 -12.64 4.04 -7.71
C PRO A 73 -11.57 3.54 -6.73
N LEU A 74 -10.27 3.62 -7.10
CA LEU A 74 -9.17 3.34 -6.16
C LEU A 74 -8.99 4.41 -5.09
N SER A 75 -9.68 5.55 -5.24
CA SER A 75 -9.55 6.69 -4.33
C SER A 75 -9.65 6.36 -2.85
N PRO A 76 -10.68 5.64 -2.38
CA PRO A 76 -10.84 5.34 -0.97
C PRO A 76 -9.72 4.44 -0.42
N TRP A 77 -9.16 3.56 -1.26
CA TRP A 77 -8.04 2.69 -0.90
C TRP A 77 -6.74 3.48 -0.73
N THR A 78 -6.44 4.35 -1.68
CA THR A 78 -5.21 5.16 -1.63
C THR A 78 -5.27 6.21 -0.53
N THR A 79 -6.43 6.84 -0.34
CA THR A 79 -6.63 7.85 0.71
C THR A 79 -6.64 7.23 2.10
N SER A 80 -7.25 6.05 2.29
CA SER A 80 -7.21 5.35 3.57
C SER A 80 -5.80 4.90 3.95
N LEU A 81 -5.00 4.44 2.98
CA LEU A 81 -3.60 4.07 3.20
C LEU A 81 -2.78 5.26 3.68
N LEU A 82 -2.90 6.40 2.99
CA LEU A 82 -2.24 7.66 3.37
C LEU A 82 -2.66 8.14 4.77
N LEU A 83 -3.94 7.97 5.11
CA LEU A 83 -4.48 8.33 6.42
C LEU A 83 -3.98 7.38 7.52
N CYS A 84 -3.93 6.07 7.26
CA CYS A 84 -3.35 5.06 8.16
C CYS A 84 -1.89 5.34 8.46
N LEU A 85 -1.10 5.70 7.45
CA LEU A 85 0.31 6.06 7.63
C LEU A 85 0.47 7.32 8.48
N MET A 86 -0.37 8.33 8.26
CA MET A 86 -0.39 9.54 9.08
C MET A 86 -0.71 9.25 10.56
N ILE A 87 -1.73 8.41 10.81
CA ILE A 87 -2.09 7.99 12.18
C ILE A 87 -0.94 7.20 12.81
N TYR A 88 -0.35 6.26 12.07
CA TYR A 88 0.79 5.48 12.55
C TYR A 88 1.96 6.37 12.98
N GLN A 89 2.31 7.36 12.16
CA GLN A 89 3.39 8.31 12.46
C GLN A 89 3.09 9.17 13.69
N LYS A 90 1.82 9.53 13.92
CA LYS A 90 1.43 10.37 15.07
C LYS A 90 1.30 9.59 16.38
N THR A 91 0.84 8.35 16.34
CA THR A 91 0.34 7.65 17.54
C THR A 91 1.41 6.83 18.26
N GLU A 92 2.71 6.96 17.92
CA GLU A 92 3.80 6.15 18.50
C GLU A 92 3.47 4.65 18.56
N ILE A 93 2.62 4.17 17.64
CA ILE A 93 2.12 2.81 17.67
C ILE A 93 3.31 1.90 17.36
N THR A 94 3.75 1.13 18.35
CA THR A 94 4.92 0.25 18.25
C THR A 94 4.67 -0.99 17.39
N ARG A 95 3.50 -1.08 16.74
CA ARG A 95 3.10 -2.22 15.89
C ARG A 95 3.32 -1.86 14.42
N PRO A 96 4.39 -2.34 13.77
CA PRO A 96 4.74 -1.97 12.39
C PRO A 96 3.65 -2.33 11.37
N TYR A 97 2.79 -3.29 11.70
CA TYR A 97 1.72 -3.76 10.83
C TYR A 97 0.38 -3.03 11.01
N PHE A 98 0.30 -2.00 11.84
CA PHE A 98 -0.96 -1.29 12.11
C PHE A 98 -1.58 -0.70 10.85
N ALA A 99 -0.79 0.06 10.07
CA ALA A 99 -1.28 0.70 8.86
C ALA A 99 -1.78 -0.34 7.83
N LEU A 100 -1.04 -1.44 7.65
CA LEU A 100 -1.38 -2.50 6.71
C LEU A 100 -2.66 -3.26 7.10
N LYS A 101 -2.85 -3.49 8.41
CA LYS A 101 -4.05 -4.16 8.94
C LYS A 101 -5.29 -3.26 8.91
N SER A 102 -5.12 -1.95 9.13
CA SER A 102 -6.24 -1.00 9.25
C SER A 102 -6.61 -0.28 7.95
N TRP A 103 -5.73 -0.27 6.93
CA TRP A 103 -6.00 0.42 5.66
C TRP A 103 -7.34 0.03 5.03
N PRO A 104 -7.75 -1.26 5.00
CA PRO A 104 -8.94 -1.63 4.23
C PRO A 104 -10.20 -1.24 4.98
N LEU A 105 -10.16 -1.36 6.31
CA LEU A 105 -11.25 -0.96 7.18
C LEU A 105 -11.50 0.55 7.07
N LEU A 106 -10.44 1.36 7.07
CA LEU A 106 -10.57 2.80 6.82
C LEU A 106 -11.08 3.10 5.39
N ALA A 107 -10.70 2.31 4.37
CA ALA A 107 -11.20 2.49 3.01
C ALA A 107 -12.73 2.29 2.95
N VAL A 108 -13.22 1.25 3.62
CA VAL A 108 -14.64 0.93 3.77
C VAL A 108 -15.38 2.05 4.50
N CYS A 109 -14.84 2.54 5.62
CA CYS A 109 -15.42 3.66 6.36
C CYS A 109 -15.47 4.95 5.51
N LEU A 110 -14.40 5.26 4.77
CA LEU A 110 -14.37 6.43 3.88
C LEU A 110 -15.38 6.32 2.75
N LEU A 111 -15.53 5.14 2.13
CA LEU A 111 -16.57 4.88 1.14
C LEU A 111 -17.96 5.11 1.71
N PHE A 112 -18.23 4.57 2.90
CA PHE A 112 -19.50 4.76 3.58
C PHE A 112 -19.82 6.23 3.83
N ILE A 113 -18.84 6.99 4.34
CA ILE A 113 -19.00 8.43 4.60
C ILE A 113 -19.24 9.21 3.31
N LEU A 114 -18.47 8.94 2.25
CA LEU A 114 -18.61 9.62 0.96
C LEU A 114 -19.98 9.35 0.32
N GLU A 115 -20.45 8.11 0.36
CA GLU A 115 -21.78 7.74 -0.14
C GLU A 115 -22.89 8.40 0.67
N PHE A 116 -22.74 8.45 2.00
CA PHE A 116 -23.70 9.09 2.90
C PHE A 116 -23.83 10.60 2.67
N ILE A 117 -22.71 11.28 2.38
CA ILE A 117 -22.69 12.70 2.00
C ILE A 117 -23.34 12.90 0.62
N ARG A 118 -23.04 12.02 -0.34
CA ARG A 118 -23.60 12.07 -1.70
C ARG A 118 -25.12 11.95 -1.71
N ASP A 119 -25.66 11.08 -0.85
CA ASP A 119 -27.10 10.86 -0.72
C ASP A 119 -27.80 11.95 0.13
N LYS A 120 -27.13 13.09 0.38
CA LYS A 120 -27.65 14.23 1.16
C LYS A 120 -28.22 13.80 2.52
N PHE A 121 -27.53 12.88 3.20
CA PHE A 121 -27.95 12.35 4.51
C PHE A 121 -29.28 11.57 4.47
N LYS A 122 -29.80 11.23 3.30
CA LYS A 122 -30.98 10.37 3.18
C LYS A 122 -30.53 8.92 3.16
N ILE A 123 -30.92 8.17 4.19
CA ILE A 123 -30.79 6.71 4.20
C ILE A 123 -31.88 6.17 3.24
N GLN A 124 -31.62 6.20 1.93
CA GLN A 124 -32.48 5.52 0.96
C GLN A 124 -31.98 4.10 0.74
N SER A 125 -32.91 3.15 0.82
CA SER A 125 -32.67 1.72 0.62
C SER A 125 -32.30 1.42 -0.85
N PRO A 126 -31.33 0.54 -1.12
CA PRO A 126 -30.67 -0.35 -0.18
C PRO A 126 -29.48 0.32 0.53
N PRO A 127 -29.27 0.02 1.84
CA PRO A 127 -28.12 0.51 2.58
C PRO A 127 -26.83 0.30 1.78
N PRO A 128 -25.87 1.24 1.80
CA PRO A 128 -24.60 1.08 1.09
C PRO A 128 -23.86 -0.21 1.48
N LEU A 129 -24.12 -0.74 2.68
CA LEU A 129 -23.63 -2.04 3.17
C LEU A 129 -24.07 -3.25 2.34
N VAL A 130 -25.21 -3.18 1.64
CA VAL A 130 -25.76 -4.32 0.87
C VAL A 130 -25.30 -4.28 -0.59
N ARG A 131 -24.52 -3.28 -0.99
CA ARG A 131 -23.97 -3.20 -2.34
C ARG A 131 -22.82 -4.21 -2.49
N MET A 132 -22.83 -4.92 -3.60
CA MET A 132 -21.87 -5.98 -3.90
C MET A 132 -20.41 -5.49 -3.82
N GLU A 133 -20.16 -4.24 -4.18
CA GLU A 133 -18.85 -3.58 -4.08
C GLU A 133 -18.31 -3.59 -2.64
N PHE A 134 -19.19 -3.31 -1.66
CA PHE A 134 -18.83 -3.27 -0.24
C PHE A 134 -18.44 -4.66 0.28
N ILE A 135 -19.20 -5.68 -0.14
CA ILE A 135 -18.94 -7.09 0.20
C ILE A 135 -17.60 -7.53 -0.41
N ILE A 136 -17.34 -7.19 -1.67
CA ILE A 136 -16.08 -7.52 -2.36
C ILE A 136 -14.90 -6.88 -1.63
N ILE A 137 -14.99 -5.59 -1.28
CA ILE A 137 -13.93 -4.88 -0.56
C ILE A 137 -13.69 -5.50 0.82
N LEU A 138 -14.76 -5.87 1.52
CA LEU A 138 -14.68 -6.52 2.82
C LEU A 138 -14.06 -7.93 2.71
N LEU A 139 -14.39 -8.70 1.69
CA LEU A 139 -13.77 -10.00 1.43
C LEU A 139 -12.28 -9.86 1.11
N ILE A 140 -11.90 -8.88 0.28
CA ILE A 140 -10.49 -8.57 0.00
C ILE A 140 -9.78 -8.17 1.29
N HIS A 141 -10.43 -7.37 2.15
CA HIS A 141 -9.89 -7.00 3.45
C HIS A 141 -9.59 -8.23 4.31
N ILE A 142 -10.56 -9.13 4.48
CA ILE A 142 -10.40 -10.33 5.30
C ILE A 142 -9.27 -11.20 4.75
N ASN A 143 -9.19 -11.35 3.42
CA ASN A 143 -8.12 -12.12 2.78
C ASN A 143 -6.74 -11.51 3.04
N ILE A 144 -6.57 -10.21 2.80
CA ILE A 144 -5.31 -9.50 3.04
C ILE A 144 -4.95 -9.56 4.53
N TYR A 145 -5.91 -9.32 5.42
CA TYR A 145 -5.70 -9.38 6.86
C TYR A 145 -5.25 -10.77 7.31
N CYS A 146 -5.94 -11.82 6.85
CA CYS A 146 -5.60 -13.20 7.13
C CYS A 146 -4.19 -13.55 6.61
N PHE A 147 -3.86 -13.12 5.40
CA PHE A 147 -2.55 -13.35 4.80
C PHE A 147 -1.41 -12.68 5.59
N ILE A 148 -1.60 -11.43 6.03
CA ILE A 148 -0.60 -10.70 6.83
C ILE A 148 -0.43 -11.36 8.21
N GLU A 149 -1.52 -11.68 8.90
CA GLU A 149 -1.44 -12.36 10.21
C GLU A 149 -0.79 -13.74 10.08
N PHE A 150 -1.06 -14.46 8.99
CA PHE A 150 -0.42 -15.73 8.70
C PHE A 150 1.09 -15.57 8.48
N ALA A 151 1.50 -14.64 7.62
CA ALA A 151 2.91 -14.38 7.34
C ALA A 151 3.68 -14.02 8.63
N VAL A 152 3.14 -13.10 9.44
CA VAL A 152 3.73 -12.70 10.72
C VAL A 152 3.79 -13.87 11.70
N ARG A 153 2.76 -14.73 11.76
CA ARG A 153 2.79 -15.93 12.61
C ARG A 153 3.83 -16.95 12.15
N VAL A 154 3.99 -17.15 10.84
CA VAL A 154 4.98 -18.06 10.27
C VAL A 154 6.40 -17.57 10.58
N GLU A 155 6.69 -16.28 10.40
CA GLU A 155 7.98 -15.69 10.78
C GLU A 155 8.26 -15.89 12.28
N ASN A 156 7.29 -15.55 13.13
CA ASN A 156 7.37 -15.74 14.58
C ASN A 156 7.57 -17.19 15.01
N TRP A 157 7.05 -18.14 14.22
CA TRP A 157 7.20 -19.57 14.48
C TRP A 157 8.57 -20.07 14.03
N LEU A 158 9.05 -19.63 12.86
CA LEU A 158 10.40 -19.91 12.35
C LEU A 158 11.50 -19.41 13.29
N GLU A 159 11.32 -18.24 13.91
CA GLU A 159 12.25 -17.72 14.91
C GLU A 159 12.30 -18.58 16.19
N ARG A 160 11.19 -19.22 16.57
CA ARG A 160 11.07 -20.00 17.82
C ARG A 160 11.43 -21.47 17.65
N VAL A 161 11.27 -22.04 16.47
CA VAL A 161 11.60 -23.44 16.18
C VAL A 161 12.50 -23.52 14.94
N PRO A 162 13.77 -23.10 15.06
CA PRO A 162 14.72 -23.11 13.94
C PRO A 162 15.00 -24.52 13.37
N GLU A 163 14.66 -25.57 14.12
CA GLU A 163 14.83 -26.98 13.72
C GLU A 163 13.88 -27.42 12.58
N VAL A 164 12.81 -26.66 12.30
CA VAL A 164 11.86 -27.01 11.23
C VAL A 164 12.31 -26.51 9.86
N ILE A 165 13.31 -25.64 9.80
CA ILE A 165 13.97 -25.30 8.54
C ILE A 165 14.91 -26.47 8.24
N PRO A 166 14.63 -27.31 7.22
CA PRO A 166 15.58 -28.35 6.85
C PRO A 166 16.89 -27.66 6.50
N ARG A 167 17.93 -27.96 7.29
CA ARG A 167 19.32 -27.58 7.00
C ARG A 167 19.56 -27.87 5.52
N ARG A 168 20.03 -26.88 4.73
CA ARG A 168 20.22 -26.99 3.27
C ARG A 168 20.96 -28.26 2.82
N GLU A 169 21.70 -28.89 3.72
CA GLU A 169 22.37 -30.18 3.52
C GLU A 169 21.41 -31.36 3.23
N ILE A 170 20.15 -31.30 3.67
CA ILE A 170 19.13 -32.34 3.43
C ILE A 170 18.48 -32.19 2.04
N PHE A 171 18.43 -30.97 1.50
CA PHE A 171 17.94 -30.66 0.16
C PHE A 171 19.04 -30.75 -0.91
N LYS A 172 19.92 -31.76 -0.79
CA LYS A 172 20.65 -32.21 -1.98
C LYS A 172 19.64 -33.05 -2.76
N PRO A 173 19.07 -32.56 -3.87
CA PRO A 173 18.10 -33.36 -4.62
C PRO A 173 18.82 -34.67 -5.01
N ASP A 174 18.13 -35.80 -4.90
CA ASP A 174 18.70 -37.12 -5.19
C ASP A 174 19.24 -37.21 -6.64
N SER A 175 18.83 -36.27 -7.50
CA SER A 175 19.43 -36.02 -8.82
C SER A 175 20.94 -35.76 -8.79
N ALA A 176 21.47 -35.17 -7.72
CA ALA A 176 22.92 -34.96 -7.55
C ALA A 176 23.68 -36.25 -7.22
N LYS A 177 23.02 -37.28 -6.67
CA LYS A 177 23.60 -38.62 -6.51
C LYS A 177 23.48 -39.43 -7.80
N ILE A 178 22.36 -39.31 -8.51
CA ILE A 178 22.11 -39.98 -9.80
C ILE A 178 23.15 -39.55 -10.84
N ASP A 179 23.50 -38.26 -10.90
CA ASP A 179 24.51 -37.73 -11.84
C ASP A 179 25.94 -38.25 -11.53
N GLN A 180 26.28 -38.41 -10.25
CA GLN A 180 27.57 -38.98 -9.83
C GLN A 180 27.69 -40.47 -10.15
N GLU A 181 26.61 -41.24 -9.98
CA GLU A 181 26.59 -42.65 -10.37
C GLU A 181 26.73 -42.80 -11.89
N PHE A 182 25.96 -42.03 -12.67
CA PHE A 182 26.05 -42.02 -14.13
C PHE A 182 27.45 -41.65 -14.65
N GLN A 183 28.09 -40.62 -14.08
CA GLN A 183 29.47 -40.25 -14.40
C GLN A 183 30.45 -41.40 -14.13
N SER A 184 30.28 -42.13 -13.03
CA SER A 184 31.16 -43.26 -12.69
C SER A 184 31.06 -44.43 -13.66
N TYR A 185 29.86 -44.72 -14.19
CA TYR A 185 29.67 -45.74 -15.23
C TYR A 185 30.25 -45.30 -16.58
N PHE A 186 30.13 -44.02 -16.92
CA PHE A 186 30.67 -43.46 -18.17
C PHE A 186 32.21 -43.49 -18.19
N VAL A 187 32.85 -43.08 -17.10
CA VAL A 187 34.32 -43.10 -16.96
C VAL A 187 34.86 -44.53 -17.00
N ARG A 188 34.20 -45.48 -16.32
CA ARG A 188 34.63 -46.89 -16.30
C ARG A 188 34.41 -47.62 -17.64
N GLY A 189 33.53 -47.12 -18.49
CA GLY A 189 33.31 -47.64 -19.86
C GLY A 189 34.36 -47.18 -20.87
N ILE A 190 34.99 -46.03 -20.66
CA ILE A 190 36.03 -45.47 -21.56
C ILE A 190 37.38 -46.18 -21.37
N ASP A 191 37.67 -46.71 -20.18
CA ASP A 191 38.92 -47.44 -19.90
C ASP A 191 38.93 -48.91 -20.39
N ARG A 192 37.88 -49.37 -21.09
CA ARG A 192 37.75 -50.78 -21.56
C ARG A 192 37.54 -50.93 -23.07
N GLY A 193 37.73 -49.89 -23.87
CA GLY A 193 37.74 -49.95 -25.35
C GLY A 193 39.15 -49.79 -25.90
#